data_AF-A0A8E0R544-F1
#
_entry.id   AF-A0A8E0R544-F1
#
_cell.length_a   1.000
_cell.length_b   1.000
_cell.length_c   1.000
_cell.angle_alpha   90.00
_cell.angle_beta   90.00
_cell.angle_gamma   90.00
#
_symmetry.space_group_name_H-M   'P 1'
#
loop_
_entity.id
_entity.type
_entity.pdbx_description
1 polymer ?
#
loop_
_entity_poly.entity_id
_entity_poly.type
_entity_poly.pdbx_seq_one_letter_code
_entity_poly.pdbx_strand_id
1 'polypeptide(L)'
;MPRNLVLFDLEWNIGYQPYTFNYHGVQQTFRGEIVEIGAVKIDEDANVLDTFSIHLKPRIFRKLQHHIAKVTGLTQADLDKGEPIVQGLRRFMQWCGPDAEFAEWGMDDVPVLKQNLFLCNIDESKPTVWYDLQQVFLREHPRKEGEGMTLESVVTRMGIPMERQFHDALSDTLYTADVCRLLDLRAGLAAYPTEEDSLRASLCPAPGDYRDFAVFHGYVEQYAWRTDPKIYTMHCPECGTPLTPDDVWLKKGSNSWYTLSQCPHCAGSGNDVGKGVFQRYKLARRDGLHWSYARCLQVPDEASLARWEKQRTAQLERLKARAEK
;
A
#
# COMPACT_ATOMS: atom_id res chain seq x y z
N MET A 1 -12.75 -14.73 -21.65
CA MET A 1 -11.57 -14.20 -22.37
C MET A 1 -10.36 -14.40 -21.46
N PRO A 2 -9.17 -14.74 -22.00
CA PRO A 2 -7.96 -14.79 -21.17
C PRO A 2 -7.76 -13.43 -20.49
N ARG A 3 -7.22 -13.43 -19.27
CA ARG A 3 -6.95 -12.19 -18.53
C ARG A 3 -5.97 -11.31 -19.31
N ASN A 4 -6.24 -10.01 -19.37
CA ASN A 4 -5.29 -9.03 -19.88
C ASN A 4 -4.38 -8.57 -18.73
N LEU A 5 -3.40 -9.40 -18.38
CA LEU A 5 -2.47 -9.11 -17.29
C LEU A 5 -1.23 -8.38 -17.80
N VAL A 6 -1.02 -7.17 -17.27
CA VAL A 6 0.14 -6.31 -17.56
C VAL A 6 1.08 -6.36 -16.37
N LEU A 7 2.25 -6.96 -16.57
CA LEU A 7 3.37 -6.79 -15.64
C LEU A 7 4.04 -5.47 -15.97
N PHE A 8 4.40 -4.69 -14.96
CA PHE A 8 5.11 -3.43 -15.20
C PHE A 8 6.03 -3.08 -14.04
N ASP A 9 7.00 -2.24 -14.36
CA ASP A 9 7.95 -1.64 -13.46
C ASP A 9 8.16 -0.17 -13.89
N LEU A 10 8.39 0.71 -12.93
CA LEU A 10 8.62 2.12 -13.17
C LEU A 10 9.96 2.55 -12.57
N GLU A 11 10.70 3.34 -13.34
CA GLU A 11 11.75 4.17 -12.77
C GLU A 11 11.26 5.62 -12.67
N TRP A 12 11.53 6.28 -11.54
CA TRP A 12 11.09 7.66 -11.31
C TRP A 12 12.16 8.54 -10.70
N ASN A 13 12.16 9.81 -11.11
CA ASN A 13 13.02 10.84 -10.54
C ASN A 13 12.32 11.58 -9.40
N ILE A 14 13.10 12.10 -8.45
CA ILE A 14 12.63 12.85 -7.30
C ILE A 14 13.33 14.20 -7.19
N GLY A 15 12.66 15.18 -6.57
CA GLY A 15 13.26 16.48 -6.27
C GLY A 15 14.14 16.45 -5.02
N TYR A 16 15.04 17.43 -4.91
CA TYR A 16 15.79 17.70 -3.66
C TYR A 16 14.89 18.25 -2.53
N GLN A 17 13.73 18.79 -2.89
CA GLN A 17 12.70 19.24 -1.97
C GLN A 17 11.40 18.49 -2.28
N PRO A 18 10.57 18.17 -1.27
CA PRO A 18 9.26 17.60 -1.50
C PRO A 18 8.42 18.50 -2.42
N TYR A 19 7.68 17.89 -3.34
CA TYR A 19 6.67 18.58 -4.13
C TYR A 19 5.28 18.24 -3.57
N THR A 20 4.49 19.25 -3.24
CA THR A 20 3.11 19.05 -2.80
C THR A 20 2.13 19.44 -3.90
N PHE A 21 1.01 18.72 -3.97
CA PHE A 21 -0.08 18.99 -4.90
C PHE A 21 -1.42 18.86 -4.19
N ASN A 22 -2.43 19.56 -4.72
CA ASN A 22 -3.80 19.47 -4.24
C ASN A 22 -4.50 18.30 -4.96
N TYR A 23 -4.97 17.31 -4.19
CA TYR A 23 -5.83 16.24 -4.67
C TYR A 23 -7.19 16.37 -3.99
N HIS A 24 -8.21 16.79 -4.75
CA HIS A 24 -9.58 16.98 -4.28
C HIS A 24 -9.70 17.73 -2.94
N GLY A 25 -8.95 18.82 -2.77
CA GLY A 25 -8.99 19.67 -1.57
C GLY A 25 -7.95 19.30 -0.50
N VAL A 26 -7.25 18.17 -0.62
CA VAL A 26 -6.24 17.73 0.34
C VAL A 26 -4.83 17.91 -0.23
N GLN A 27 -3.92 18.46 0.56
CA GLN A 27 -2.50 18.56 0.20
C GLN A 27 -1.84 17.18 0.34
N GLN A 28 -1.20 16.71 -0.73
CA GLN A 28 -0.45 15.47 -0.76
C GLN A 28 0.99 15.70 -1.20
N THR A 29 1.90 14.85 -0.75
CA THR A 29 3.29 14.84 -1.24
C THR A 29 3.42 13.89 -2.44
N PHE A 30 4.00 14.40 -3.51
CA PHE A 30 4.29 13.65 -4.72
C PHE A 30 5.48 12.71 -4.50
N ARG A 31 5.30 11.45 -4.87
CA ARG A 31 6.28 10.37 -4.64
C ARG A 31 7.47 10.44 -5.60
N GLY A 32 7.24 10.84 -6.85
CA GLY A 32 8.25 10.89 -7.89
C GLY A 32 7.61 11.04 -9.26
N GLU A 33 8.34 11.62 -10.20
CA GLU A 33 7.91 11.77 -11.59
C GLU A 33 8.50 10.65 -12.43
N ILE A 34 7.66 9.90 -13.15
CA ILE A 34 8.10 8.72 -13.91
C ILE A 34 9.04 9.15 -15.03
N VAL A 35 10.17 8.44 -15.15
CA VAL A 35 11.21 8.68 -16.17
C VAL A 35 11.42 7.46 -17.06
N GLU A 36 10.96 6.28 -16.66
CA GLU A 36 10.94 5.09 -17.49
C GLU A 36 9.71 4.24 -17.16
N ILE A 37 9.14 3.58 -18.17
CA ILE A 37 8.12 2.55 -18.01
C ILE A 37 8.59 1.32 -18.78
N GLY A 38 8.69 0.21 -18.09
CA GLY A 38 8.79 -1.12 -18.70
C GLY A 38 7.51 -1.89 -18.42
N ALA A 39 6.96 -2.55 -19.43
CA ALA A 39 5.78 -3.37 -19.25
C ALA A 39 5.72 -4.53 -20.25
N VAL A 40 5.09 -5.63 -19.85
CA VAL A 40 4.80 -6.76 -20.73
C VAL A 40 3.37 -7.25 -20.50
N LYS A 41 2.72 -7.67 -21.58
CA LYS A 41 1.49 -8.47 -21.49
C LYS A 41 1.88 -9.93 -21.43
N ILE A 42 1.26 -10.68 -20.53
CA ILE A 42 1.47 -12.12 -20.44
C ILE A 42 0.19 -12.91 -20.59
N ASP A 43 0.31 -14.17 -21.02
CA ASP A 43 -0.77 -15.15 -20.92
C ASP A 43 -0.80 -15.83 -19.54
N GLU A 44 -1.67 -16.84 -19.39
CA GLU A 44 -1.87 -17.57 -18.13
C GLU A 44 -0.66 -18.42 -17.72
N ASP A 45 0.27 -18.70 -18.65
CA ASP A 45 1.50 -19.46 -18.43
C ASP A 45 2.73 -18.53 -18.31
N ALA A 46 2.48 -17.22 -18.14
CA ALA A 46 3.48 -16.17 -18.07
C ALA A 46 4.37 -16.04 -19.34
N ASN A 47 3.87 -16.47 -20.51
CA ASN A 47 4.52 -16.17 -21.78
C ASN A 47 4.28 -14.71 -22.16
N VAL A 48 5.34 -14.01 -22.54
CA VAL A 48 5.27 -12.62 -23.00
C VAL A 48 4.60 -12.57 -24.38
N LEU A 49 3.47 -11.87 -24.45
CA LEU A 49 2.67 -11.67 -25.65
C LEU A 49 3.03 -10.37 -26.38
N ASP A 50 3.39 -9.33 -25.61
CA ASP A 50 3.74 -8.01 -26.12
C ASP A 50 4.59 -7.26 -25.09
N THR A 51 5.38 -6.31 -25.54
CA THR A 51 6.30 -5.51 -24.71
C THR A 51 6.11 -4.03 -24.96
N PHE A 52 6.19 -3.23 -23.91
CA PHE A 52 6.19 -1.77 -23.97
C PHE A 52 7.37 -1.21 -23.18
N SER A 53 8.11 -0.30 -23.79
CA SER A 53 9.18 0.44 -23.12
C SER A 53 9.20 1.87 -23.62
N ILE A 54 9.37 2.81 -22.70
CA ILE A 54 9.45 4.24 -23.00
C ILE A 54 10.25 4.97 -21.93
N HIS A 55 11.13 5.85 -22.37
CA HIS A 55 11.78 6.84 -21.52
C HIS A 55 10.97 8.14 -21.55
N LEU A 56 10.75 8.74 -20.38
CA LEU A 56 9.89 9.91 -20.22
C LEU A 56 10.70 11.12 -19.76
N LYS A 57 10.38 12.26 -20.37
CA LYS A 57 10.91 13.56 -19.98
C LYS A 57 10.01 14.19 -18.92
N PRO A 58 10.50 14.36 -17.67
CA PRO A 58 9.75 14.99 -16.59
C PRO A 58 9.52 16.48 -16.84
N ARG A 59 8.43 17.02 -16.29
CA ARG A 59 8.09 18.45 -16.31
C ARG A 59 8.23 19.13 -14.94
N ILE A 60 8.22 18.38 -13.84
CA ILE A 60 8.36 18.85 -12.45
C ILE A 60 9.81 18.68 -11.99
N PHE A 61 10.31 17.44 -11.95
CA PHE A 61 11.66 17.10 -11.49
C PHE A 61 12.62 16.97 -12.67
N ARG A 62 12.96 18.10 -13.30
CA ARG A 62 13.75 18.15 -14.55
C ARG A 62 15.24 17.86 -14.38
N LYS A 63 15.76 17.99 -13.16
CA LYS A 63 17.16 17.69 -12.84
C LYS A 63 17.22 16.28 -12.28
N LEU A 64 17.99 15.41 -12.94
CA LEU A 64 18.19 14.05 -12.48
C LEU A 64 18.89 14.04 -11.13
N GLN A 65 18.29 13.34 -10.16
CA GLN A 65 18.83 13.25 -8.82
C GLN A 65 20.01 12.24 -8.82
N HIS A 66 21.10 12.56 -8.12
CA HIS A 66 22.35 11.80 -8.18
C HIS A 66 22.21 10.32 -7.77
N HIS A 67 21.45 10.02 -6.73
CA HIS A 67 21.16 8.64 -6.32
C HIS A 67 20.35 7.90 -7.40
N ILE A 68 19.35 8.54 -8.02
CA ILE A 68 18.59 7.94 -9.13
C ILE A 68 19.50 7.66 -10.33
N ALA A 69 20.35 8.61 -10.72
CA ALA A 69 21.34 8.42 -11.78
C ALA A 69 22.28 7.24 -11.49
N LYS A 70 22.69 7.07 -10.22
CA LYS A 70 23.58 5.97 -9.81
C LYS A 70 22.88 4.60 -9.88
N VAL A 71 21.61 4.53 -9.53
CA VAL A 71 20.84 3.27 -9.47
C VAL A 71 20.43 2.83 -10.87
N THR A 72 19.81 3.73 -11.64
CA THR A 72 19.27 3.45 -12.98
C THR A 72 20.32 3.49 -14.09
N GLY A 73 21.46 4.15 -13.86
CA GLY A 73 22.45 4.42 -14.90
C GLY A 73 22.05 5.54 -15.88
N LEU A 74 20.87 6.16 -15.69
CA LEU A 74 20.41 7.27 -16.53
C LEU A 74 21.35 8.48 -16.42
N THR A 75 21.60 9.14 -17.55
CA THR A 75 22.22 10.46 -17.58
C THR A 75 21.17 11.56 -17.71
N GLN A 76 21.54 12.79 -17.35
CA GLN A 76 20.68 13.96 -17.60
C GLN A 76 20.33 14.10 -19.10
N ALA A 77 21.25 13.72 -19.99
CA ALA A 77 21.00 13.78 -21.43
C ALA A 77 19.96 12.75 -21.88
N ASP A 78 19.89 11.58 -21.23
CA ASP A 78 18.86 10.57 -21.51
C ASP A 78 17.50 11.04 -21.01
N LEU A 79 17.46 11.60 -19.79
CA LEU A 79 16.27 12.21 -19.22
C LEU A 79 15.69 13.32 -20.12
N ASP A 80 16.56 14.16 -20.69
CA ASP A 80 16.16 15.27 -21.55
C ASP A 80 15.69 14.83 -22.95
N LYS A 81 16.10 13.64 -23.40
CA LYS A 81 15.70 13.02 -24.68
C LYS A 81 14.40 12.22 -24.58
N GLY A 82 13.93 11.91 -23.37
CA GLY A 82 12.68 11.18 -23.15
C GLY A 82 11.48 11.84 -23.83
N GLU A 83 10.44 11.04 -24.07
CA GLU A 83 9.18 11.53 -24.62
C GLU A 83 8.46 12.38 -23.56
N PRO A 84 7.78 13.48 -23.93
CA PRO A 84 7.04 14.28 -22.96
C PRO A 84 6.10 13.40 -22.13
N ILE A 85 6.23 13.43 -20.80
CA ILE A 85 5.55 12.50 -19.88
C ILE A 85 4.05 12.32 -20.16
N VAL A 86 3.34 13.40 -20.50
CA VAL A 86 1.90 13.37 -20.82
C VAL A 86 1.61 12.49 -22.04
N GLN A 87 2.45 12.54 -23.07
CA GLN A 87 2.29 11.73 -24.30
C GLN A 87 2.63 10.27 -24.02
N GLY A 88 3.72 10.02 -23.29
CA GLY A 88 4.13 8.66 -22.95
C GLY A 88 3.13 7.94 -22.03
N LEU A 89 2.59 8.62 -21.02
CA LEU A 89 1.54 8.04 -20.16
C LEU A 89 0.26 7.71 -20.95
N ARG A 90 -0.15 8.56 -21.89
CA ARG A 90 -1.31 8.27 -22.77
C ARG A 90 -1.06 7.02 -23.62
N ARG A 91 0.13 6.89 -24.19
CA ARG A 91 0.53 5.72 -24.97
C ARG A 91 0.56 4.45 -24.12
N PHE A 92 1.10 4.54 -22.90
CA PHE A 92 1.12 3.42 -21.97
C PHE A 92 -0.30 2.96 -21.61
N MET A 93 -1.16 3.87 -21.16
CA MET A 93 -2.54 3.53 -20.79
C MET A 93 -3.35 3.01 -21.99
N GLN A 94 -3.13 3.57 -23.19
CA GLN A 94 -3.74 3.07 -24.43
C GLN A 94 -3.25 1.65 -24.76
N TRP A 95 -1.95 1.38 -24.60
CA TRP A 95 -1.36 0.07 -24.85
C TRP A 95 -1.90 -0.96 -23.85
N CYS A 96 -2.05 -0.62 -22.56
CA CYS A 96 -2.65 -1.50 -21.56
C CYS A 96 -4.09 -1.89 -21.94
N GLY A 97 -4.89 -0.93 -22.38
CA GLY A 97 -6.30 -1.12 -22.70
C GLY A 97 -7.21 -1.02 -21.46
N PRO A 98 -8.54 -0.94 -21.66
CA PRO A 98 -9.50 -0.58 -20.61
C PRO A 98 -9.70 -1.66 -19.51
N ASP A 99 -9.45 -2.92 -19.87
CA ASP A 99 -9.70 -4.11 -19.05
C ASP A 99 -8.40 -4.73 -18.50
N ALA A 100 -7.30 -3.97 -18.51
CA ALA A 100 -6.03 -4.44 -17.98
C ALA A 100 -6.08 -4.63 -16.45
N GLU A 101 -5.66 -5.79 -16.00
CA GLU A 101 -5.22 -6.03 -14.62
C GLU A 101 -3.70 -5.82 -14.57
N PHE A 102 -3.19 -5.22 -13.49
CA PHE A 102 -1.77 -4.89 -13.38
C PHE A 102 -1.09 -5.81 -12.36
N ALA A 103 0.20 -6.04 -12.50
CA ALA A 103 0.98 -6.66 -11.44
C ALA A 103 2.39 -6.08 -11.41
N GLU A 104 2.89 -5.86 -10.20
CA GLU A 104 4.16 -5.20 -9.92
C GLU A 104 4.97 -6.08 -8.96
N TRP A 105 6.31 -5.96 -8.97
CA TRP A 105 7.16 -6.65 -8.00
C TRP A 105 7.24 -5.87 -6.68
N GLY A 106 6.11 -5.79 -5.98
CA GLY A 106 5.97 -5.01 -4.75
C GLY A 106 4.65 -4.25 -4.73
N MET A 107 4.68 -3.02 -4.21
CA MET A 107 3.48 -2.17 -4.10
C MET A 107 3.76 -0.67 -4.29
N ASP A 108 4.89 -0.31 -4.90
CA ASP A 108 5.33 1.09 -4.98
C ASP A 108 4.98 1.77 -6.32
N ASP A 109 4.87 1.01 -7.41
CA ASP A 109 4.66 1.53 -8.77
C ASP A 109 3.24 2.07 -8.97
N VAL A 110 2.21 1.35 -8.54
CA VAL A 110 0.82 1.82 -8.69
C VAL A 110 0.57 3.17 -8.00
N PRO A 111 1.02 3.40 -6.75
CA PRO A 111 1.01 4.72 -6.13
C PRO A 111 1.68 5.82 -6.95
N VAL A 112 2.83 5.52 -7.57
CA VAL A 112 3.56 6.49 -8.40
C VAL A 112 2.79 6.75 -9.70
N LEU A 113 2.31 5.70 -10.37
CA LEU A 113 1.51 5.78 -11.59
C LEU A 113 0.29 6.67 -11.40
N LYS A 114 -0.53 6.40 -10.39
CA LYS A 114 -1.77 7.16 -10.17
C LYS A 114 -1.55 8.63 -9.87
N GLN A 115 -0.52 8.98 -9.10
CA GLN A 115 -0.16 10.38 -8.87
C GLN A 115 0.28 11.07 -10.17
N ASN A 116 1.06 10.38 -11.02
CA ASN A 116 1.50 10.92 -12.30
C ASN A 116 0.35 11.08 -13.31
N LEU A 117 -0.59 10.13 -13.35
CA LEU A 117 -1.82 10.23 -14.16
C LEU A 117 -2.62 11.47 -13.76
N PHE A 118 -2.88 11.65 -12.46
CA PHE A 118 -3.59 12.82 -11.95
C PHE A 118 -2.90 14.15 -12.33
N LEU A 119 -1.59 14.27 -12.08
CA LEU A 119 -0.82 15.48 -12.39
C LEU A 119 -0.70 15.77 -13.89
N CYS A 120 -0.89 14.75 -14.73
CA CYS A 120 -0.94 14.85 -16.19
C CYS A 120 -2.36 15.01 -16.73
N ASN A 121 -3.39 15.10 -15.87
CA ASN A 121 -4.80 15.18 -16.24
C ASN A 121 -5.22 14.00 -17.15
N ILE A 122 -4.85 12.80 -16.72
CA ILE A 122 -5.21 11.50 -17.30
C ILE A 122 -5.98 10.75 -16.21
N ASP A 123 -6.99 9.95 -16.59
CA ASP A 123 -7.82 9.17 -15.67
C ASP A 123 -6.98 8.28 -14.74
N GLU A 124 -6.92 8.67 -13.46
CA GLU A 124 -6.18 7.99 -12.40
C GLU A 124 -7.01 6.94 -11.66
N SER A 125 -8.27 6.71 -12.08
CA SER A 125 -9.09 5.63 -11.52
C SER A 125 -8.52 4.24 -11.84
N LYS A 126 -7.71 4.15 -12.90
CA LYS A 126 -6.99 2.95 -13.33
C LYS A 126 -5.54 2.94 -12.80
N PRO A 127 -4.97 1.77 -12.46
CA PRO A 127 -5.61 0.46 -12.45
C PRO A 127 -6.65 0.30 -11.34
N THR A 128 -7.67 -0.53 -11.62
CA THR A 128 -8.71 -0.93 -10.65
C THR A 128 -8.38 -2.25 -9.95
N VAL A 129 -7.63 -3.12 -10.62
CA VAL A 129 -7.13 -4.39 -10.08
C VAL A 129 -5.63 -4.43 -10.31
N TRP A 130 -4.89 -4.66 -9.23
CA TRP A 130 -3.45 -4.88 -9.31
C TRP A 130 -2.97 -5.87 -8.26
N TYR A 131 -1.84 -6.53 -8.52
CA TYR A 131 -1.28 -7.58 -7.68
C TYR A 131 0.16 -7.28 -7.29
N ASP A 132 0.49 -7.61 -6.04
CA ASP A 132 1.86 -7.67 -5.54
C ASP A 132 2.42 -9.09 -5.78
N LEU A 133 3.32 -9.23 -6.76
CA LEU A 133 3.89 -10.53 -7.10
C LEU A 133 4.83 -11.08 -6.02
N GLN A 134 5.34 -10.24 -5.11
CA GLN A 134 6.08 -10.73 -3.96
C GLN A 134 5.18 -11.59 -3.05
N GLN A 135 3.91 -11.21 -2.89
CA GLN A 135 2.97 -12.02 -2.10
C GLN A 135 2.63 -13.35 -2.76
N VAL A 136 2.47 -13.35 -4.09
CA VAL A 136 2.25 -14.59 -4.85
C VAL A 136 3.45 -15.51 -4.69
N PHE A 137 4.67 -14.98 -4.86
CA PHE A 137 5.91 -15.71 -4.68
C PHE A 137 6.06 -16.28 -3.25
N LEU A 138 5.78 -15.48 -2.22
CA LEU A 138 5.93 -15.86 -0.81
C LEU A 138 5.00 -16.99 -0.37
N ARG A 139 3.90 -17.21 -1.09
CA ARG A 139 2.99 -18.33 -0.81
C ARG A 139 3.60 -19.68 -1.14
N GLU A 140 4.36 -19.76 -2.23
CA GLU A 140 5.02 -20.98 -2.71
C GLU A 140 6.46 -21.10 -2.17
N HIS A 141 7.10 -19.96 -1.92
CA HIS A 141 8.46 -19.87 -1.43
C HIS A 141 8.56 -19.04 -0.14
N PRO A 142 8.08 -19.57 1.01
CA PRO A 142 8.14 -18.88 2.29
C PRO A 142 9.54 -18.32 2.57
N ARG A 143 9.56 -17.09 3.06
CA ARG A 143 10.79 -16.37 3.36
C ARG A 143 11.47 -16.93 4.60
N LYS A 144 12.76 -17.21 4.50
CA LYS A 144 13.63 -17.53 5.64
C LYS A 144 14.28 -16.26 6.19
N GLU A 145 14.72 -16.33 7.44
CA GLU A 145 15.49 -15.24 8.05
C GLU A 145 16.72 -14.89 7.19
N GLY A 146 16.92 -13.60 6.92
CA GLY A 146 18.03 -13.11 6.10
C GLY A 146 17.80 -13.11 4.58
N GLU A 147 16.75 -13.74 4.06
CA GLU A 147 16.47 -13.69 2.61
C GLU A 147 15.92 -12.32 2.18
N GLY A 148 16.48 -11.76 1.10
CA GLY A 148 16.01 -10.52 0.47
C GLY A 148 14.78 -10.74 -0.42
N MET A 149 13.98 -9.68 -0.61
CA MET A 149 12.79 -9.68 -1.47
C MET A 149 12.90 -8.68 -2.64
N THR A 150 14.07 -8.08 -2.83
CA THR A 150 14.35 -7.36 -4.09
C THR A 150 14.26 -8.35 -5.25
N LEU A 151 13.89 -7.85 -6.43
CA LEU A 151 13.79 -8.69 -7.61
C LEU A 151 15.11 -9.43 -7.88
N GLU A 152 16.24 -8.72 -7.81
CA GLU A 152 17.58 -9.31 -7.92
C GLU A 152 17.83 -10.46 -6.93
N SER A 153 17.40 -10.31 -5.67
CA SER A 153 17.54 -11.37 -4.65
C SER A 153 16.74 -12.61 -5.03
N VAL A 154 15.52 -12.43 -5.56
CA VAL A 154 14.65 -13.55 -5.94
C VAL A 154 15.09 -14.20 -7.24
N VAL A 155 15.48 -13.43 -8.25
CA VAL A 155 16.08 -13.93 -9.50
C VAL A 155 17.29 -14.82 -9.18
N THR A 156 18.18 -14.34 -8.30
CA THR A 156 19.33 -15.11 -7.80
C THR A 156 18.89 -16.38 -7.09
N ARG A 157 17.93 -16.28 -6.15
CA ARG A 157 17.40 -17.42 -5.36
C ARG A 157 16.78 -18.50 -6.25
N MET A 158 16.14 -18.09 -7.35
CA MET A 158 15.49 -18.99 -8.30
C MET A 158 16.45 -19.59 -9.33
N GLY A 159 17.71 -19.15 -9.36
CA GLY A 159 18.69 -19.60 -10.34
C GLY A 159 18.36 -19.14 -11.77
N ILE A 160 17.61 -18.05 -11.92
CA ILE A 160 17.31 -17.45 -13.22
C ILE A 160 18.59 -16.80 -13.77
N PRO A 161 18.99 -17.05 -15.04
CA PRO A 161 20.16 -16.42 -15.64
C PRO A 161 20.07 -14.89 -15.63
N MET A 162 21.09 -14.24 -15.07
CA MET A 162 21.16 -12.77 -14.96
C MET A 162 21.85 -12.15 -16.18
N GLU A 163 21.14 -12.10 -17.31
CA GLU A 163 21.66 -11.60 -18.60
C GLU A 163 21.24 -10.15 -18.91
N ARG A 164 20.29 -9.60 -18.14
CA ARG A 164 19.76 -8.23 -18.26
C ARG A 164 20.22 -7.38 -17.08
N GLN A 165 20.28 -6.08 -17.28
CA GLN A 165 20.63 -5.11 -16.23
C GLN A 165 19.45 -4.92 -15.27
N PHE A 166 19.72 -4.86 -13.96
CA PHE A 166 18.73 -4.43 -12.96
C PHE A 166 18.63 -2.90 -12.92
N HIS A 167 17.47 -2.38 -12.51
CA HIS A 167 17.15 -0.94 -12.54
C HIS A 167 17.05 -0.36 -13.97
N ASP A 168 16.64 -1.23 -14.91
CA ASP A 168 16.10 -0.89 -16.22
C ASP A 168 14.68 -1.45 -16.24
N ALA A 169 13.68 -0.59 -16.43
CA ALA A 169 12.30 -0.94 -16.13
C ALA A 169 11.79 -2.12 -16.98
N LEU A 170 12.20 -2.20 -18.25
CA LEU A 170 11.81 -3.33 -19.10
C LEU A 170 12.51 -4.61 -18.68
N SER A 171 13.80 -4.54 -18.35
CA SER A 171 14.58 -5.69 -17.88
C SER A 171 14.03 -6.27 -16.59
N ASP A 172 13.68 -5.42 -15.62
CA ASP A 172 13.08 -5.82 -14.35
C ASP A 172 11.68 -6.40 -14.55
N THR A 173 10.90 -5.84 -15.48
CA THR A 173 9.62 -6.45 -15.89
C THR A 173 9.82 -7.84 -16.51
N LEU A 174 10.83 -8.03 -17.36
CA LEU A 174 11.11 -9.32 -17.99
C LEU A 174 11.61 -10.36 -16.98
N TYR A 175 12.44 -9.95 -16.02
CA TYR A 175 12.82 -10.82 -14.89
C TYR A 175 11.61 -11.19 -14.03
N THR A 176 10.69 -10.26 -13.82
CA THR A 176 9.43 -10.53 -13.12
C THR A 176 8.59 -11.56 -13.87
N ALA A 177 8.54 -11.49 -15.21
CA ALA A 177 7.91 -12.52 -16.03
C ALA A 177 8.63 -13.87 -15.93
N ASP A 178 9.96 -13.89 -15.93
CA ASP A 178 10.77 -15.11 -15.75
C ASP A 178 10.51 -15.76 -14.38
N VAL A 179 10.37 -14.97 -13.31
CA VAL A 179 9.94 -15.46 -11.98
C VAL A 179 8.52 -16.02 -12.05
N CYS A 180 7.58 -15.32 -12.71
CA CYS A 180 6.20 -15.78 -12.84
C CYS A 180 6.07 -17.13 -13.55
N ARG A 181 6.94 -17.43 -14.53
CA ARG A 181 6.97 -18.75 -15.21
C ARG A 181 7.36 -19.91 -14.29
N LEU A 182 7.97 -19.62 -13.14
CA LEU A 182 8.35 -20.62 -12.14
C LEU A 182 7.31 -20.80 -11.03
N LEU A 183 6.18 -20.08 -11.10
CA LEU A 183 5.11 -20.09 -10.09
C LEU A 183 3.83 -20.70 -10.66
N ASP A 184 2.96 -21.21 -9.80
CA ASP A 184 1.54 -21.41 -10.17
C ASP A 184 0.82 -20.06 -10.14
N LEU A 185 1.09 -19.22 -11.15
CA LEU A 185 0.57 -17.86 -11.24
C LEU A 185 -0.97 -17.84 -11.22
N ARG A 186 -1.62 -18.80 -11.90
CA ARG A 186 -3.08 -18.91 -11.93
C ARG A 186 -3.64 -19.11 -10.53
N ALA A 187 -3.14 -20.09 -9.79
CA ALA A 187 -3.57 -20.30 -8.41
C ALA A 187 -3.18 -19.09 -7.54
N GLY A 188 -2.02 -18.48 -7.81
CA GLY A 188 -1.47 -17.29 -7.17
C GLY A 188 -2.45 -16.14 -7.12
N LEU A 189 -2.85 -15.70 -8.31
CA LEU A 189 -3.76 -14.59 -8.51
C LEU A 189 -5.19 -14.93 -8.06
N ALA A 190 -5.62 -16.18 -8.20
CA ALA A 190 -6.95 -16.61 -7.76
C ALA A 190 -7.11 -16.58 -6.22
N ALA A 191 -6.04 -16.87 -5.47
CA ALA A 191 -6.04 -16.81 -4.02
C ALA A 191 -5.48 -15.49 -3.46
N TYR A 192 -5.19 -14.51 -4.32
CA TYR A 192 -4.66 -13.23 -3.88
C TYR A 192 -5.71 -12.54 -2.99
N PRO A 193 -5.34 -12.12 -1.78
CA PRO A 193 -6.31 -11.61 -0.81
C PRO A 193 -6.93 -10.31 -1.30
N THR A 194 -8.22 -10.13 -1.01
CA THR A 194 -8.83 -8.81 -1.17
C THR A 194 -8.18 -7.81 -0.21
N GLU A 195 -8.40 -6.50 -0.45
CA GLU A 195 -7.96 -5.49 0.52
C GLU A 195 -8.61 -5.72 1.90
N GLU A 196 -9.87 -6.17 1.92
CA GLU A 196 -10.56 -6.52 3.17
C GLU A 196 -9.87 -7.67 3.90
N ASP A 197 -9.56 -8.76 3.20
CA ASP A 197 -8.89 -9.93 3.80
C ASP A 197 -7.52 -9.54 4.39
N SER A 198 -6.76 -8.75 3.64
CA SER A 198 -5.43 -8.25 4.07
C SER A 198 -5.53 -7.37 5.31
N LEU A 199 -6.50 -6.45 5.34
CA LEU A 199 -6.75 -5.58 6.47
C LEU A 199 -7.25 -6.36 7.69
N ARG A 200 -8.12 -7.35 7.49
CA ARG A 200 -8.65 -8.22 8.54
C ARG A 200 -7.54 -9.05 9.16
N ALA A 201 -6.71 -9.70 8.36
CA ALA A 201 -5.56 -10.49 8.83
C ALA A 201 -4.58 -9.63 9.64
N SER A 202 -4.35 -8.37 9.24
CA SER A 202 -3.47 -7.45 9.96
C SER A 202 -4.07 -6.91 11.25
N LEU A 203 -5.37 -6.59 11.26
CA LEU A 203 -6.04 -5.91 12.36
C LEU A 203 -6.56 -6.87 13.44
N CYS A 204 -6.95 -8.08 13.03
CA CYS A 204 -7.58 -9.13 13.85
C CYS A 204 -6.75 -10.43 13.89
N PRO A 205 -5.46 -10.39 14.30
CA PRO A 205 -4.62 -11.59 14.33
C PRO A 205 -5.05 -12.58 15.42
N ALA A 206 -5.07 -13.88 15.10
CA ALA A 206 -5.34 -14.92 16.08
C ALA A 206 -4.13 -15.16 17.04
N PRO A 207 -4.37 -15.48 18.33
CA PRO A 207 -5.67 -15.53 19.00
C PRO A 207 -6.19 -14.13 19.37
N GLY A 208 -7.51 -13.94 19.33
CA GLY A 208 -8.19 -12.76 19.84
C GLY A 208 -9.69 -12.81 19.57
N ASP A 209 -10.48 -12.22 20.47
CA ASP A 209 -11.92 -12.00 20.26
C ASP A 209 -12.13 -10.63 19.61
N TYR A 210 -12.36 -10.65 18.30
CA TYR A 210 -12.59 -9.47 17.48
C TYR A 210 -14.04 -9.43 17.00
N ARG A 211 -14.69 -8.26 17.14
CA ARG A 211 -16.10 -8.04 16.79
C ARG A 211 -16.23 -6.79 15.93
N ASP A 212 -17.36 -6.65 15.22
CA ASP A 212 -17.70 -5.47 14.40
C ASP A 212 -16.56 -4.99 13.47
N PHE A 213 -15.94 -5.93 12.74
CA PHE A 213 -14.95 -5.56 11.74
C PHE A 213 -15.63 -4.91 10.53
N ALA A 214 -15.12 -3.77 10.07
CA ALA A 214 -15.59 -3.08 8.88
C ALA A 214 -14.43 -2.36 8.17
N VAL A 215 -14.56 -2.18 6.85
CA VAL A 215 -13.63 -1.42 6.02
C VAL A 215 -14.35 -0.28 5.32
N PHE A 216 -13.70 0.88 5.25
CA PHE A 216 -14.19 2.10 4.62
C PHE A 216 -13.16 2.57 3.61
N HIS A 217 -13.56 2.83 2.36
CA HIS A 217 -12.66 3.11 1.25
C HIS A 217 -12.85 4.52 0.68
N GLY A 218 -11.88 5.00 -0.11
CA GLY A 218 -12.03 6.19 -0.96
C GLY A 218 -11.84 7.53 -0.24
N TYR A 219 -11.25 7.55 0.94
CA TYR A 219 -11.05 8.78 1.70
C TYR A 219 -9.79 9.52 1.27
N VAL A 220 -9.87 10.83 1.03
CA VAL A 220 -8.68 11.64 0.73
C VAL A 220 -7.96 12.14 1.99
N GLU A 221 -8.71 12.40 3.06
CA GLU A 221 -8.20 12.98 4.30
C GLU A 221 -7.73 11.90 5.28
N GLN A 222 -6.42 11.87 5.59
CA GLN A 222 -5.80 10.82 6.40
C GLN A 222 -6.48 10.57 7.75
N TYR A 223 -6.98 11.63 8.39
CA TYR A 223 -7.54 11.56 9.75
C TYR A 223 -9.06 11.36 9.79
N ALA A 224 -9.71 11.10 8.65
CA ALA A 224 -11.16 10.88 8.60
C ALA A 224 -11.65 9.76 9.54
N TRP A 225 -10.83 8.75 9.83
CA TRP A 225 -11.17 7.69 10.78
C TRP A 225 -11.46 8.16 12.22
N ARG A 226 -11.06 9.39 12.59
CA ARG A 226 -11.35 9.99 13.91
C ARG A 226 -12.46 11.04 13.89
N THR A 227 -12.90 11.45 12.70
CA THR A 227 -13.77 12.62 12.54
C THR A 227 -15.06 12.28 11.81
N ASP A 228 -15.05 11.30 10.90
CA ASP A 228 -16.26 10.79 10.26
C ASP A 228 -17.02 9.88 11.24
N PRO A 229 -18.25 10.24 11.67
CA PRO A 229 -19.03 9.42 12.59
C PRO A 229 -19.33 8.02 12.06
N LYS A 230 -19.34 7.81 10.72
CA LYS A 230 -19.53 6.49 10.11
C LYS A 230 -18.40 5.53 10.46
N ILE A 231 -17.18 6.07 10.64
CA ILE A 231 -15.99 5.29 10.99
C ILE A 231 -15.77 5.28 12.49
N TYR A 232 -15.87 6.44 13.13
CA TYR A 232 -15.49 6.64 14.53
C TYR A 232 -16.50 6.07 15.53
N THR A 233 -17.80 6.10 15.20
CA THR A 233 -18.85 5.66 16.14
C THR A 233 -18.96 4.14 16.11
N MET A 234 -18.49 3.48 17.17
CA MET A 234 -18.65 2.04 17.39
C MET A 234 -19.67 1.76 18.48
N HIS A 235 -20.43 0.67 18.34
CA HIS A 235 -21.48 0.30 19.27
C HIS A 235 -21.04 -0.89 20.12
N CYS A 236 -21.49 -0.93 21.37
CA CYS A 236 -21.19 -2.01 22.29
C CYS A 236 -21.70 -3.35 21.71
N PRO A 237 -20.86 -4.40 21.61
CA PRO A 237 -21.26 -5.66 21.01
C PRO A 237 -22.25 -6.46 21.87
N GLU A 238 -22.46 -6.08 23.14
CA GLU A 238 -23.41 -6.72 24.05
C GLU A 238 -24.79 -6.05 24.05
N CYS A 239 -24.85 -4.71 24.09
CA CYS A 239 -26.12 -3.98 24.26
C CYS A 239 -26.44 -2.97 23.16
N GLY A 240 -25.56 -2.77 22.18
CA GLY A 240 -25.76 -1.84 21.07
C GLY A 240 -25.61 -0.35 21.42
N THR A 241 -25.36 0.02 22.68
CA THR A 241 -25.16 1.43 23.08
C THR A 241 -23.84 1.96 22.49
N PRO A 242 -23.80 3.21 21.98
CA PRO A 242 -22.55 3.83 21.54
C PRO A 242 -21.46 3.79 22.61
N LEU A 243 -20.24 3.42 22.20
CA LEU A 243 -19.09 3.34 23.08
C LEU A 243 -18.47 4.74 23.29
N THR A 244 -17.98 4.99 24.51
CA THR A 244 -17.22 6.19 24.84
C THR A 244 -15.72 5.87 24.83
N PRO A 245 -14.94 6.33 23.85
CA PRO A 245 -13.50 6.11 23.81
C PRO A 245 -12.77 6.94 24.87
N ASP A 246 -11.62 6.43 25.33
CA ASP A 246 -10.68 7.21 26.13
C ASP A 246 -10.03 8.31 25.29
N ASP A 247 -9.68 9.43 25.94
CA ASP A 247 -9.00 10.55 25.29
C ASP A 247 -7.60 10.18 24.78
N VAL A 248 -6.99 9.14 25.37
CA VAL A 248 -5.70 8.62 24.93
C VAL A 248 -5.89 7.68 23.75
N TRP A 249 -5.08 7.89 22.71
CA TRP A 249 -4.98 6.98 21.57
C TRP A 249 -3.54 6.56 21.40
N LEU A 250 -3.34 5.25 21.37
CA LEU A 250 -2.01 4.66 21.24
C LEU A 250 -1.77 4.20 19.81
N LYS A 251 -0.55 4.40 19.35
CA LYS A 251 -0.09 3.98 18.03
C LYS A 251 0.59 2.62 18.12
N LYS A 252 0.26 1.70 17.20
CA LYS A 252 0.95 0.43 16.99
C LYS A 252 1.52 0.41 15.57
N GLY A 253 2.85 0.40 15.44
CA GLY A 253 3.51 0.52 14.13
C GLY A 253 3.27 1.88 13.46
N SER A 254 3.33 1.94 12.13
CA SER A 254 3.22 3.19 11.37
C SER A 254 1.77 3.62 11.09
N ASN A 255 0.84 2.67 11.02
CA ASN A 255 -0.50 2.86 10.48
C ASN A 255 -1.63 2.18 11.29
N SER A 256 -1.39 1.80 12.55
CA SER A 256 -2.46 1.31 13.42
C SER A 256 -2.61 2.14 14.68
N TRP A 257 -3.85 2.29 15.11
CA TRP A 257 -4.23 3.04 16.29
C TRP A 257 -5.23 2.26 17.12
N TYR A 258 -5.22 2.46 18.43
CA TYR A 258 -6.24 1.87 19.28
C TYR A 258 -6.44 2.69 20.56
N THR A 259 -7.63 2.55 21.14
CA THR A 259 -8.00 3.10 22.43
C THR A 259 -8.90 2.13 23.19
N LEU A 260 -8.92 2.20 24.51
CA LEU A 260 -9.94 1.53 25.32
C LEU A 260 -11.22 2.38 25.31
N SER A 261 -12.37 1.76 25.13
CA SER A 261 -13.67 2.41 25.18
C SER A 261 -14.57 1.75 26.22
N GLN A 262 -15.39 2.55 26.89
CA GLN A 262 -16.33 2.11 27.89
C GLN A 262 -17.76 2.13 27.33
N CYS A 263 -18.53 1.10 27.62
CA CYS A 263 -19.97 1.11 27.38
C CYS A 263 -20.67 1.74 28.59
N PRO A 264 -21.45 2.83 28.44
CA PRO A 264 -22.15 3.47 29.55
C PRO A 264 -23.11 2.54 30.31
N HIS A 265 -23.61 1.48 29.65
CA HIS A 265 -24.56 0.54 30.22
C HIS A 265 -23.89 -0.72 30.81
N CYS A 266 -22.82 -1.20 30.18
CA CYS A 266 -22.16 -2.45 30.61
C CYS A 266 -20.94 -2.23 31.50
N ALA A 267 -20.42 -1.01 31.62
CA ALA A 267 -19.25 -0.72 32.45
C ALA A 267 -19.43 -1.23 33.88
N GLY A 268 -18.45 -1.98 34.38
CA GLY A 268 -18.48 -2.57 35.71
C GLY A 268 -19.37 -3.81 35.87
N SER A 269 -20.07 -4.24 34.81
CA SER A 269 -20.81 -5.51 34.82
C SER A 269 -19.87 -6.71 34.65
N GLY A 270 -20.36 -7.92 34.95
CA GLY A 270 -19.60 -9.16 34.81
C GLY A 270 -19.50 -9.71 33.39
N ASN A 271 -19.98 -8.98 32.37
CA ASN A 271 -19.90 -9.42 30.98
C ASN A 271 -18.54 -9.10 30.35
N ASP A 272 -18.32 -9.63 29.14
CA ASP A 272 -17.06 -9.52 28.40
C ASP A 272 -16.57 -8.08 28.19
N VAL A 273 -17.51 -7.12 28.09
CA VAL A 273 -17.21 -5.70 27.83
C VAL A 273 -17.20 -4.85 29.10
N GLY A 274 -17.42 -5.44 30.28
CA GLY A 274 -17.56 -4.69 31.53
C GLY A 274 -16.27 -4.00 31.98
N LYS A 275 -15.11 -4.50 31.50
CA LYS A 275 -13.79 -3.87 31.67
C LYS A 275 -13.45 -2.88 30.54
N GLY A 276 -14.37 -2.66 29.60
CA GLY A 276 -14.16 -1.90 28.37
C GLY A 276 -13.85 -2.80 27.18
N VAL A 277 -13.81 -2.19 25.99
CA VAL A 277 -13.47 -2.86 24.73
C VAL A 277 -12.45 -2.01 23.99
N PHE A 278 -11.48 -2.62 23.31
CA PHE A 278 -10.55 -1.85 22.47
C PHE A 278 -11.21 -1.50 21.14
N GLN A 279 -11.27 -0.21 20.80
CA GLN A 279 -11.48 0.22 19.41
C GLN A 279 -10.14 0.25 18.71
N ARG A 280 -10.02 -0.46 17.59
CA ARG A 280 -8.76 -0.61 16.85
C ARG A 280 -8.96 -0.17 15.40
N TYR A 281 -7.96 0.48 14.85
CA TYR A 281 -7.95 0.98 13.48
C TYR A 281 -6.67 0.57 12.76
N LYS A 282 -6.79 0.25 11.47
CA LYS A 282 -5.70 0.06 10.51
C LYS A 282 -5.93 0.98 9.33
N LEU A 283 -4.95 1.80 9.01
CA LEU A 283 -4.96 2.71 7.87
C LEU A 283 -4.15 2.08 6.75
N ALA A 284 -4.70 2.04 5.55
CA ALA A 284 -3.99 1.66 4.33
C ALA A 284 -4.10 2.78 3.30
N ARG A 285 -3.08 2.92 2.46
CA ARG A 285 -3.03 3.91 1.39
C ARG A 285 -2.46 3.28 0.12
N ARG A 286 -3.15 2.23 -0.32
CA ARG A 286 -2.65 1.25 -1.28
C ARG A 286 -2.37 1.85 -2.65
N ASP A 287 -3.18 2.80 -3.08
CA ASP A 287 -3.12 3.41 -4.42
C ASP A 287 -2.37 4.75 -4.43
N GLY A 288 -1.82 5.17 -3.28
CA GLY A 288 -1.09 6.44 -3.12
C GLY A 288 -1.94 7.72 -3.05
N LEU A 289 -3.23 7.66 -3.38
CA LEU A 289 -4.13 8.81 -3.44
C LEU A 289 -5.18 8.76 -2.34
N HIS A 290 -5.79 7.59 -2.13
CA HIS A 290 -6.89 7.35 -1.21
C HIS A 290 -6.47 6.50 -0.02
N TRP A 291 -7.14 6.75 1.10
CA TRP A 291 -7.07 5.99 2.32
C TRP A 291 -8.22 5.00 2.40
N SER A 292 -7.89 3.81 2.87
CA SER A 292 -8.81 2.82 3.39
C SER A 292 -8.62 2.71 4.90
N TYR A 293 -9.72 2.59 5.62
CA TYR A 293 -9.75 2.41 7.07
C TYR A 293 -10.42 1.10 7.41
N ALA A 294 -9.70 0.18 8.03
CA ALA A 294 -10.33 -0.93 8.74
C ALA A 294 -10.46 -0.59 10.22
N ARG A 295 -11.58 -0.96 10.82
CA ARG A 295 -11.78 -0.89 12.27
C ARG A 295 -12.31 -2.21 12.81
N CYS A 296 -12.07 -2.49 14.08
CA CYS A 296 -12.74 -3.56 14.81
C CYS A 296 -12.77 -3.26 16.31
N LEU A 297 -13.62 -3.99 17.02
CA LEU A 297 -13.59 -4.11 18.47
C LEU A 297 -12.77 -5.32 18.86
N GLN A 298 -12.01 -5.21 19.95
CA GLN A 298 -11.37 -6.35 20.59
C GLN A 298 -11.74 -6.42 22.06
N VAL A 299 -12.27 -7.56 22.50
CA VAL A 299 -12.49 -7.83 23.92
C VAL A 299 -11.12 -8.01 24.59
N PRO A 300 -10.79 -7.21 25.61
CA PRO A 300 -9.49 -7.27 26.25
C PRO A 300 -9.35 -8.53 27.12
N ASP A 301 -8.23 -9.23 26.96
CA ASP A 301 -7.73 -10.13 27.99
C ASP A 301 -6.98 -9.35 29.09
N GLU A 302 -6.65 -10.00 30.21
CA GLU A 302 -5.97 -9.34 31.34
C GLU A 302 -4.61 -8.76 30.94
N ALA A 303 -3.85 -9.47 30.10
CA ALA A 303 -2.53 -9.06 29.66
C ALA A 303 -2.57 -7.81 28.77
N SER A 304 -3.53 -7.74 27.85
CA SER A 304 -3.73 -6.61 26.95
C SER A 304 -4.24 -5.38 27.70
N LEU A 305 -5.11 -5.54 28.70
CA LEU A 305 -5.56 -4.46 29.55
C LEU A 305 -4.42 -3.91 30.42
N ALA A 306 -3.63 -4.78 31.07
CA ALA A 306 -2.47 -4.35 31.86
C ALA A 306 -1.43 -3.60 31.00
N ARG A 307 -1.20 -4.07 29.76
CA ARG A 307 -0.33 -3.39 28.79
C ARG A 307 -0.89 -2.02 28.40
N TRP A 308 -2.20 -1.92 28.17
CA TRP A 308 -2.86 -0.67 27.87
C TRP A 308 -2.66 0.35 28.99
N GLU A 309 -2.95 -0.01 30.24
CA GLU A 309 -2.83 0.91 31.40
C GLU A 309 -1.41 1.45 31.57
N LYS A 310 -0.41 0.57 31.40
CA LYS A 310 1.00 0.98 31.43
C LYS A 310 1.32 1.99 30.32
N GLN A 311 0.88 1.73 29.10
CA GLN A 311 1.17 2.59 27.95
C GLN A 311 0.39 3.90 28.00
N ARG A 312 -0.86 3.88 28.47
CA ARG A 312 -1.71 5.04 28.68
C ARG A 312 -1.09 5.99 29.70
N THR A 313 -0.66 5.48 30.85
CA THR A 313 0.01 6.27 31.88
C THR A 313 1.26 6.97 31.33
N ALA A 314 2.14 6.22 30.66
CA ALA A 314 3.34 6.78 30.03
C ALA A 314 3.01 7.85 28.97
N GLN A 315 1.92 7.67 28.22
CA GLN A 315 1.49 8.65 27.22
C GLN A 315 0.97 9.94 27.87
N LEU A 316 0.20 9.84 28.94
CA LEU A 316 -0.28 11.00 29.71
C LEU A 316 0.88 11.79 30.33
N GLU A 317 1.87 11.11 30.89
CA GLU A 317 3.09 11.75 31.42
C GLU A 317 3.84 12.52 30.33
N ARG A 318 3.98 11.93 29.14
CA ARG A 318 4.61 12.62 27.99
C ARG A 318 3.82 13.85 27.53
N LEU A 319 2.49 13.77 27.55
CA LEU A 319 1.63 14.91 27.20
C LEU A 319 1.77 16.04 28.21
N LYS A 320 1.78 15.74 29.51
CA LYS A 320 2.02 16.73 30.58
C LYS A 320 3.39 17.40 30.43
N ALA A 321 4.45 16.61 30.29
CA ALA A 321 5.81 17.13 30.14
C ALA A 321 6.03 17.97 28.86
N ARG A 322 5.17 17.82 27.84
CA ARG A 322 5.17 18.68 26.64
C ARG A 322 4.40 19.97 26.85
N ALA A 323 3.34 19.96 27.65
CA ALA A 323 2.56 21.15 27.97
C ALA A 323 3.31 22.09 28.95
N GLU A 324 4.22 21.54 29.75
CA GLU A 324 5.07 22.27 30.70
C GLU A 324 6.33 22.88 30.04
N LYS A 325 6.58 22.63 28.75
CA LYS A 325 7.69 23.17 27.97
C LYS A 325 7.22 24.24 27.00
#